data_AF-A0A9Q1BCZ3-F1
#
_entry.id   AF-A0A9Q1BCZ3-F1
#
_cell.length_a   1.000
_cell.length_b   1.000
_cell.length_c   1.000
_cell.angle_alpha   90.00
_cell.angle_beta   90.00
_cell.angle_gamma   90.00
#
_symmetry.space_group_name_H-M   'P 1'
#
loop_
_entity.id
_entity.type
_entity.pdbx_description
1 polymer ?
#
loop_
_entity_poly.entity_id
_entity_poly.type
_entity_poly.pdbx_seq_one_letter_code
_entity_poly.pdbx_strand_id
1 'polypeptide(L)'
;MPRLGKADHKLVHLVSRYKPIVKRIRPIGTTIHRWDDDALEQLRGTSDCTDWDVFVNNYTNNLDELTQTVSDYINFCVEVTVPIKQTKVFSNNKLWIKKSKTCN
;
A
#
# COMPACT_ATOMS: atom_id res chain seq x y z
N MET A 1 54.22 -3.35 16.14
CA MET A 1 52.99 -4.06 15.70
C MET A 1 53.35 -5.51 15.39
N PRO A 2 52.71 -6.52 16.01
CA PRO A 2 53.05 -7.91 15.73
C PRO A 2 52.66 -8.29 14.30
N ARG A 3 53.57 -8.97 13.59
CA ARG A 3 53.33 -9.45 12.22
C ARG A 3 52.36 -10.65 12.26
N LEU A 4 51.15 -10.47 11.71
CA LEU A 4 50.27 -11.58 11.32
C LEU A 4 51.02 -12.42 10.27
N GLY A 5 51.79 -13.41 10.67
CA GLY A 5 52.64 -14.12 9.71
C GLY A 5 53.07 -15.53 10.08
N LYS A 6 52.55 -16.11 11.17
CA LYS A 6 52.88 -17.49 11.57
C LYS A 6 51.75 -18.22 12.29
N ALA A 7 50.51 -18.00 11.90
CA ALA A 7 49.50 -18.98 12.24
C ALA A 7 48.98 -19.58 10.94
N ASP A 8 49.09 -20.91 10.83
CA ASP A 8 48.45 -21.74 9.81
C ASP A 8 46.93 -21.74 10.04
N HIS A 9 46.32 -20.55 10.17
CA HIS A 9 44.89 -20.42 10.25
C HIS A 9 44.32 -20.77 8.88
N LYS A 10 43.99 -22.06 8.71
CA LYS A 10 43.13 -22.56 7.65
C LYS A 10 41.83 -21.77 7.70
N LEU A 11 41.70 -20.81 6.79
CA LEU A 11 40.55 -19.95 6.71
C LEU A 11 39.41 -20.77 6.09
N VAL A 12 38.54 -21.32 6.94
CA VAL A 12 37.36 -22.07 6.48
C VAL A 12 36.26 -21.06 6.20
N HIS A 13 35.98 -20.82 4.92
CA HIS A 13 34.87 -19.97 4.51
C HIS A 13 33.55 -20.74 4.60
N LEU A 14 32.87 -20.61 5.74
CA LEU A 14 31.55 -21.20 5.94
C LEU A 14 30.47 -20.30 5.34
N VAL A 15 29.75 -20.81 4.35
CA VAL A 15 28.51 -20.19 3.87
C VAL A 15 27.31 -20.84 4.55
N SER A 16 26.35 -20.02 4.97
CA SER A 16 25.13 -20.56 5.60
C SER A 16 24.36 -21.43 4.61
N ARG A 17 24.04 -22.67 5.00
CA ARG A 17 23.16 -23.55 4.21
C ARG A 17 21.74 -22.99 4.10
N TYR A 18 21.30 -22.27 5.13
CA TYR A 18 19.97 -21.68 5.18
C TYR A 18 19.81 -20.55 4.17
N LYS A 19 18.77 -20.65 3.32
CA LYS A 19 18.34 -19.56 2.44
C LYS A 19 17.13 -18.86 3.07
N PRO A 20 17.23 -17.56 3.39
CA PRO A 20 16.12 -16.79 3.96
C PRO A 20 14.84 -16.90 3.14
N ILE A 21 13.70 -16.99 3.82
CA ILE A 21 12.37 -17.14 3.21
C ILE A 21 12.09 -16.03 2.18
N VAL A 22 12.50 -14.79 2.46
CA VAL A 22 12.38 -13.65 1.54
C VAL A 22 13.09 -13.85 0.20
N LYS A 23 14.16 -14.67 0.17
CA LYS A 23 14.88 -15.03 -1.06
C LYS A 23 14.28 -16.25 -1.77
N ARG A 24 13.37 -16.97 -1.11
CA ARG A 24 12.76 -18.21 -1.61
C ARG A 24 11.35 -18.00 -2.14
N ILE A 25 10.59 -17.09 -1.55
CA ILE A 25 9.20 -16.81 -1.91
C ILE A 25 9.16 -15.64 -2.89
N ARG A 26 8.46 -15.81 -4.02
CA ARG A 26 8.24 -14.72 -4.97
C ARG A 26 7.31 -13.68 -4.34
N PRO A 27 7.59 -12.37 -4.47
CA PRO A 27 6.70 -11.34 -3.99
C PRO A 27 5.35 -11.45 -4.70
N ILE A 28 4.27 -11.31 -3.93
CA ILE A 28 2.92 -11.32 -4.48
C ILE A 28 2.60 -9.90 -4.94
N GLY A 29 2.10 -9.78 -6.17
CA GLY A 29 1.58 -8.51 -6.68
C GLY A 29 0.23 -8.22 -6.03
N THR A 30 0.08 -7.07 -5.41
CA THR A 30 -1.19 -6.59 -4.88
C THR A 30 -1.47 -5.20 -5.44
N THR A 31 -2.73 -4.98 -5.75
CA THR A 31 -3.24 -3.73 -6.26
C THR A 31 -3.73 -2.89 -5.10
N ILE A 32 -3.21 -1.68 -4.93
CA ILE A 32 -3.63 -0.76 -3.86
C ILE A 32 -4.00 0.59 -4.44
N HIS A 33 -5.02 1.24 -3.86
CA HIS A 33 -5.28 2.65 -4.08
C HIS A 33 -4.12 3.49 -3.53
N ARG A 34 -3.62 4.41 -4.36
CA ARG A 34 -2.62 5.38 -3.95
C ARG A 34 -3.33 6.68 -3.58
N TRP A 35 -3.47 6.91 -2.29
CA TRP A 35 -3.98 8.17 -1.74
C TRP A 35 -2.83 9.16 -1.64
N ASP A 36 -2.70 10.03 -2.63
CA ASP A 36 -1.82 11.20 -2.59
C ASP A 36 -2.63 12.50 -2.53
N ASP A 37 -1.97 13.61 -2.19
CA ASP A 37 -2.63 14.89 -1.94
C ASP A 37 -3.40 15.40 -3.17
N ASP A 38 -2.90 15.15 -4.37
CA ASP A 38 -3.54 15.51 -5.65
C ASP A 38 -4.85 14.73 -5.85
N ALA A 39 -4.82 13.40 -5.66
CA ALA A 39 -6.02 12.57 -5.73
C ALA A 39 -7.07 12.96 -4.66
N LEU A 40 -6.62 13.36 -3.47
CA LEU A 40 -7.51 13.82 -2.39
C LEU A 40 -8.13 15.19 -2.72
N GLU A 41 -7.35 16.12 -3.25
CA GLU A 41 -7.83 17.44 -3.66
C GLU A 41 -8.85 17.33 -4.81
N GLN A 42 -8.58 16.47 -5.79
CA GLN A 42 -9.50 16.22 -6.89
C GLN A 42 -10.81 15.55 -6.42
N LEU A 43 -10.73 14.58 -5.51
CA LEU A 43 -11.92 13.94 -4.94
C LEU A 43 -12.77 14.94 -4.16
N ARG A 44 -12.11 15.83 -3.40
CA ARG A 44 -12.75 16.91 -2.68
C ARG A 44 -13.43 17.89 -3.64
N GLY A 45 -12.72 18.36 -4.66
CA GLY A 45 -13.28 19.27 -5.66
C GLY A 45 -14.48 18.66 -6.40
N THR A 46 -14.43 17.35 -6.69
CA THR A 46 -15.57 16.63 -7.28
C THR A 46 -16.76 16.65 -6.33
N SER A 47 -16.54 16.31 -5.05
CA SER A 47 -17.59 16.27 -4.03
C SER A 47 -18.22 17.65 -3.76
N ASP A 48 -17.41 18.71 -3.80
CA ASP A 48 -17.85 20.09 -3.61
C ASP A 48 -18.68 20.58 -4.83
N CYS A 49 -18.39 20.06 -6.02
CA CYS A 49 -19.14 20.37 -7.25
C CYS A 49 -20.36 19.47 -7.48
N THR A 50 -20.49 18.36 -6.75
CA THR A 50 -21.62 17.44 -6.87
C THR A 50 -22.89 18.08 -6.35
N ASP A 51 -23.94 18.08 -7.16
CA ASP A 51 -25.29 18.45 -6.71
C ASP A 51 -25.91 17.30 -5.91
N TRP A 52 -25.83 17.39 -4.59
CA TRP A 52 -26.36 16.38 -3.68
C TRP A 52 -27.89 16.36 -3.62
N ASP A 53 -28.55 17.45 -4.03
CA ASP A 53 -30.01 17.58 -4.00
C ASP A 53 -30.68 16.60 -4.99
N VAL A 54 -29.97 16.22 -6.06
CA VAL A 54 -30.41 15.18 -7.01
C VAL A 54 -30.67 13.84 -6.31
N PHE A 55 -29.85 13.44 -5.35
CA PHE A 55 -30.07 12.17 -4.64
C PHE A 55 -31.28 12.23 -3.72
N VAL A 56 -31.48 13.38 -3.07
CA VAL A 56 -32.56 13.60 -2.10
C VAL A 56 -33.91 13.83 -2.80
N ASN A 57 -33.93 14.50 -3.96
CA ASN A 57 -35.17 14.75 -4.70
C ASN A 57 -35.74 13.51 -5.38
N ASN A 58 -34.88 12.56 -5.75
CA ASN A 58 -35.30 11.27 -6.30
C ASN A 58 -35.65 10.24 -5.20
N TYR A 59 -35.69 10.67 -3.93
CA TYR A 59 -35.96 9.82 -2.79
C TYR A 59 -37.42 9.37 -2.72
N THR A 60 -37.66 8.09 -2.97
CA THR A 60 -38.97 7.42 -2.82
C THR A 60 -39.10 6.67 -1.49
N ASN A 61 -38.87 7.36 -0.36
CA ASN A 61 -39.08 6.86 1.02
C ASN A 61 -38.22 5.65 1.45
N ASN A 62 -37.22 5.25 0.68
CA ASN A 62 -36.34 4.13 1.01
C ASN A 62 -34.93 4.63 1.39
N LEU A 63 -34.69 4.80 2.69
CA LEU A 63 -33.41 5.33 3.21
C LEU A 63 -32.21 4.44 2.85
N ASP A 64 -32.43 3.13 2.80
CA ASP A 64 -31.40 2.16 2.47
C ASP A 64 -30.91 2.36 1.02
N GLU A 65 -31.84 2.51 0.09
CA GLU A 65 -31.56 2.75 -1.32
C GLU A 65 -30.89 4.11 -1.57
N LEU A 66 -31.28 5.16 -0.84
CA LEU A 66 -30.57 6.44 -0.88
C LEU A 66 -29.13 6.29 -0.44
N THR A 67 -28.91 5.63 0.70
CA THR A 67 -27.58 5.42 1.27
C THR A 67 -26.71 4.58 0.34
N GLN A 68 -27.29 3.53 -0.26
CA GLN A 68 -26.61 2.68 -1.22
C GLN A 68 -26.20 3.48 -2.46
N THR A 69 -27.13 4.23 -3.05
CA THR A 69 -26.88 5.02 -4.27
C THR A 69 -25.81 6.10 -4.04
N VAL A 70 -25.86 6.81 -2.90
CA VAL A 70 -24.84 7.79 -2.53
C VAL A 70 -23.48 7.12 -2.32
N SER A 71 -23.45 5.97 -1.64
CA SER A 71 -22.21 5.21 -1.42
C SER A 71 -21.61 4.72 -2.73
N ASP A 72 -22.43 4.23 -3.66
CA ASP A 72 -21.99 3.77 -4.98
C ASP A 72 -21.43 4.90 -5.82
N TYR A 73 -22.04 6.09 -5.77
CA TYR A 73 -21.51 7.28 -6.44
C TYR A 73 -20.16 7.72 -5.86
N ILE A 74 -20.02 7.73 -4.54
CA ILE A 74 -18.73 8.06 -3.89
C ILE A 74 -17.66 7.04 -4.27
N ASN A 75 -17.98 5.75 -4.26
CA ASN A 75 -17.07 4.69 -4.68
C ASN A 75 -16.64 4.88 -6.14
N PHE A 76 -17.58 5.21 -7.02
CA PHE A 76 -17.26 5.54 -8.41
C PHE A 76 -16.29 6.73 -8.52
N CYS A 77 -16.52 7.80 -7.75
CA CYS A 77 -15.62 8.95 -7.75
C CYS A 77 -14.21 8.56 -7.28
N VAL A 78 -14.10 7.68 -6.28
CA VAL A 78 -12.83 7.11 -5.81
C VAL A 78 -12.16 6.29 -6.91
N GLU A 79 -12.89 5.42 -7.61
CA GLU A 79 -12.34 4.58 -8.67
C GLU A 79 -11.81 5.37 -9.86
N VAL A 80 -12.47 6.49 -10.21
CA VAL A 80 -12.06 7.36 -11.32
C VAL A 80 -10.88 8.26 -10.94
N THR A 81 -10.85 8.74 -9.69
CA THR A 81 -9.88 9.74 -9.25
C THR A 81 -8.61 9.12 -8.69
N VAL A 82 -8.74 8.06 -7.89
CA VAL A 82 -7.63 7.54 -7.09
C VAL A 82 -6.82 6.54 -7.92
N PRO A 83 -5.56 6.85 -8.24
CA PRO A 83 -4.77 5.99 -9.10
C PRO A 83 -4.48 4.65 -8.40
N ILE A 84 -4.63 3.59 -9.19
CA ILE A 84 -4.31 2.24 -8.77
C ILE A 84 -2.81 1.98 -8.97
N LYS A 85 -2.12 1.56 -7.91
CA LYS A 85 -0.69 1.19 -7.95
C LYS A 85 -0.50 -0.28 -7.65
N GLN A 86 0.24 -0.96 -8.52
CA GLN A 86 0.73 -2.31 -8.25
C GLN A 86 1.90 -2.24 -7.27
N THR A 87 1.79 -2.94 -6.15
CA THR A 87 2.84 -3.07 -5.15
C THR A 87 3.24 -4.52 -4.94
N LYS A 88 4.53 -4.74 -4.69
CA LYS A 88 5.05 -6.07 -4.35
C LYS A 88 4.98 -6.26 -2.85
N VAL A 89 4.17 -7.21 -2.41
CA VAL A 89 4.10 -7.63 -1.00
C VAL A 89 5.06 -8.79 -0.79
N PHE A 90 6.01 -8.59 0.14
CA PHE A 90 6.94 -9.62 0.58
C PHE A 90 6.42 -10.30 1.84
N SER A 91 6.77 -11.58 2.05
CA SER A 91 6.38 -12.32 3.27
C SER A 91 6.81 -11.63 4.58
N ASN A 92 7.82 -10.75 4.53
CA ASN A 92 8.29 -9.97 5.68
C ASN A 92 7.72 -8.54 5.76
N ASN A 93 6.64 -8.21 5.03
CA ASN A 93 6.05 -6.86 4.98
C ASN A 93 5.25 -6.49 6.25
N LYS A 94 5.61 -7.02 7.42
CA LYS A 94 4.94 -6.75 8.69
C LYS A 94 5.09 -5.26 9.06
N LEU A 95 4.01 -4.62 9.48
CA LEU A 95 3.98 -3.17 9.73
C LEU A 95 5.02 -2.71 10.77
N TRP A 96 5.27 -3.52 11.81
CA TRP A 96 6.28 -3.22 12.84
C TRP A 96 7.73 -3.34 12.36
N ILE A 97 7.98 -3.99 11.22
CA ILE A 97 9.33 -4.11 10.63
C ILE A 97 9.72 -2.84 9.88
N LYS A 98 8.74 -2.05 9.41
CA LYS A 98 8.96 -0.83 8.63
C LYS A 98 9.30 0.42 9.45
N LYS A 99 9.23 0.36 10.79
CA LYS A 99 9.47 1.52 11.67
C LYS A 99 10.94 1.98 11.77
N SER A 100 11.89 1.35 11.07
CA SER A 100 13.34 1.59 11.26
C SER A 100 14.06 2.30 10.10
N LYS A 101 13.35 2.82 9.10
CA LYS A 101 13.99 3.62 8.03
C LYS A 101 13.27 4.94 7.75
N THR A 102 13.28 5.81 8.76
CA THR A 102 13.40 7.25 8.53
C THR A 102 14.84 7.60 8.89
N CYS A 103 15.73 7.61 7.89
CA CYS A 103 17.00 8.32 8.03
C CYS A 103 16.69 9.78 7.69
N ASN A 104 16.73 10.65 8.69
CA ASN A 104 17.02 12.06 8.48
C ASN A 104 18.50 12.21 8.13
#